data_AF-A0A1F4QHV1-F1
#
_entry.id   AF-A0A1F4QHV1-F1
#
_cell.length_a   1.000
_cell.length_b   1.000
_cell.length_c   1.000
_cell.angle_alpha   90.00
_cell.angle_beta   90.00
_cell.angle_gamma   90.00
#
_symmetry.space_group_name_H-M   'P 1'
#
loop_
_entity.id
_entity.type
_entity.pdbx_description
1 polymer ?
#
loop_
_entity_poly.entity_id
_entity_poly.type
_entity_poly.pdbx_seq_one_letter_code
_entity_poly.pdbx_strand_id
1 'polypeptide(L)'
;MTAPGAFGTVRSFRGEDSAMPVPRPVVTRQAVEAWRDRAFRRLPHLKVRGEKSALRFVNEVGFCFTLSDFGLPVASLYMAVCGRRHPRWPKHTHHDPEIGLTWDLKDRLPVKRLTYYGKLLKGKPTLVSLGLLPAFCALIRDGKGSGDYIVDYRQGRMSRAAVAILEALHDASPLATPDLRKAVMMRDPDRGAEFDRAMAELQRGLWIVKVEEVYDPDFYYRWDLLDNWLPGPVEASLDLPRGEAVRQLVAAYLRSAAASQPRFLAGLFSVKMEEVESALRSLEAGGQIRRDQRIKGLPGSWVVWGNATANERK
;
A
#
# COMPACT_ATOMS: atom_id res chain seq x y z
N MET A 1 46.39 -75.58 34.46
CA MET A 1 45.87 -75.08 33.16
C MET A 1 44.76 -74.10 33.52
N THR A 2 44.81 -72.80 33.30
CA THR A 2 45.43 -71.99 32.23
C THR A 2 45.63 -70.57 32.80
N ALA A 3 46.66 -69.85 32.34
CA ALA A 3 46.98 -68.47 32.72
C ALA A 3 46.26 -67.44 31.76
N PRO A 4 46.61 -66.13 31.73
CA PRO A 4 45.71 -65.02 32.06
C PRO A 4 45.37 -64.11 30.85
N GLY A 5 44.54 -63.08 31.04
CA GLY A 5 44.28 -62.05 30.04
C GLY A 5 43.85 -60.72 30.64
N ALA A 6 44.71 -59.71 30.54
CA ALA A 6 44.47 -58.32 30.86
C ALA A 6 43.88 -57.57 29.65
N PHE A 7 42.98 -56.62 29.86
CA PHE A 7 42.79 -55.45 28.98
C PHE A 7 42.20 -54.30 29.80
N GLY A 8 42.86 -53.14 29.72
CA GLY A 8 42.43 -51.92 30.38
C GLY A 8 41.56 -51.03 29.50
N THR A 9 41.44 -49.80 29.99
CA THR A 9 41.34 -48.52 29.28
C THR A 9 39.99 -47.79 29.29
N VAL A 10 40.15 -46.48 29.57
CA VAL A 10 39.35 -45.30 29.17
C VAL A 10 38.24 -44.83 30.12
N ARG A 11 38.63 -43.84 30.94
CA ARG A 11 37.77 -42.74 31.41
C ARG A 11 37.08 -42.09 30.20
N SER A 12 35.75 -42.10 30.14
CA SER A 12 35.03 -41.19 29.23
C SER A 12 34.65 -39.91 29.98
N PHE A 13 35.35 -38.83 29.62
CA PHE A 13 34.84 -37.48 29.76
C PHE A 13 33.58 -37.37 28.89
N ARG A 14 32.42 -37.05 29.48
CA ARG A 14 31.36 -36.39 28.73
C ARG A 14 31.40 -34.92 29.11
N GLY A 15 32.03 -34.16 28.22
CA GLY A 15 31.97 -32.71 28.23
C GLY A 15 30.54 -32.22 28.03
N GLU A 16 30.30 -31.06 28.61
CA GLU A 16 29.18 -30.18 28.36
C GLU A 16 29.14 -29.82 26.87
N ASP A 17 28.20 -30.40 26.11
CA ASP A 17 27.74 -29.75 24.89
C ASP A 17 26.62 -28.78 25.26
N SER A 18 27.05 -27.61 25.73
CA SER A 18 26.31 -26.36 25.60
C SER A 18 26.00 -26.19 24.12
N ALA A 19 24.81 -26.64 23.69
CA ALA A 19 24.30 -26.40 22.36
C ALA A 19 24.24 -24.88 22.11
N MET A 20 25.29 -24.37 21.48
CA MET A 20 25.34 -23.01 20.96
C MET A 20 24.06 -22.79 20.14
N PRO A 21 23.27 -21.74 20.41
CA PRO A 21 22.06 -21.50 19.64
C PRO A 21 22.46 -21.39 18.17
N VAL A 22 21.91 -22.30 17.35
CA VAL A 22 22.04 -22.28 15.89
C VAL A 22 21.79 -20.83 15.44
N PRO A 23 22.74 -20.16 14.77
CA PRO A 23 22.55 -18.78 14.36
C PRO A 23 21.29 -18.72 13.50
N ARG A 24 20.21 -18.14 14.05
CA ARG A 24 19.01 -17.85 13.26
C ARG A 24 19.48 -17.00 12.07
N PRO A 25 19.01 -17.25 10.84
CA PRO A 25 19.49 -16.52 9.67
C PRO A 25 19.29 -15.02 9.90
N VAL A 26 20.41 -14.30 10.07
CA VAL A 26 20.40 -12.87 10.37
C VAL A 26 20.04 -12.16 9.08
N VAL A 27 18.80 -11.68 8.99
CA VAL A 27 18.37 -10.81 7.89
C VAL A 27 19.29 -9.59 7.87
N THR A 28 19.88 -9.30 6.73
CA THR A 28 20.70 -8.09 6.54
C THR A 28 19.88 -6.99 5.89
N ARG A 29 20.27 -5.73 6.08
CA ARG A 29 19.69 -4.59 5.34
C ARG A 29 19.73 -4.83 3.83
N GLN A 30 20.82 -5.42 3.34
CA GLN A 30 20.99 -5.73 1.91
C GLN A 30 20.02 -6.81 1.44
N ALA A 31 19.73 -7.83 2.26
CA ALA A 31 18.73 -8.84 1.93
C ALA A 31 17.31 -8.25 1.84
N VAL A 32 16.96 -7.35 2.76
CA VAL A 32 15.68 -6.59 2.70
C VAL A 32 15.60 -5.76 1.43
N GLU A 33 16.68 -5.04 1.09
CA GLU A 33 16.70 -4.19 -0.10
C GLU A 33 16.73 -5.01 -1.41
N ALA A 34 17.32 -6.20 -1.42
CA ALA A 34 17.27 -7.13 -2.55
C ALA A 34 15.87 -7.74 -2.73
N TRP A 35 15.17 -8.02 -1.62
CA TRP A 35 13.75 -8.40 -1.67
C TRP A 35 12.91 -7.29 -2.29
N ARG A 36 13.05 -6.06 -1.78
CA ARG A 36 12.36 -4.88 -2.31
C ARG A 36 12.71 -4.60 -3.76
N ASP A 37 13.96 -4.83 -4.18
CA ASP A 37 14.34 -4.69 -5.59
C ASP A 37 13.53 -5.61 -6.51
N ARG A 38 13.27 -6.84 -6.08
CA ARG A 38 12.43 -7.78 -6.83
C ARG A 38 10.96 -7.39 -6.75
N ALA A 39 10.43 -7.24 -5.53
CA ALA A 39 9.01 -6.97 -5.30
C ALA A 39 8.55 -5.63 -5.88
N PHE A 40 9.37 -4.58 -5.72
CA PHE A 40 9.09 -3.23 -6.25
C PHE A 40 9.57 -3.07 -7.71
N ARG A 41 10.07 -4.15 -8.33
CA ARG A 41 10.56 -4.18 -9.73
C ARG A 41 11.63 -3.11 -10.03
N ARG A 42 12.56 -2.91 -9.09
CA ARG A 42 13.69 -1.96 -9.19
C ARG A 42 14.91 -2.56 -9.91
N LEU A 43 14.69 -3.57 -10.76
CA LEU A 43 15.71 -4.24 -11.58
C LEU A 43 15.36 -4.16 -13.07
N PRO A 44 16.32 -3.96 -13.99
CA PRO A 44 16.02 -3.70 -15.41
C PRO A 44 15.21 -4.80 -16.10
N HIS A 45 15.44 -6.06 -15.73
CA HIS A 45 14.74 -7.21 -16.32
C HIS A 45 13.31 -7.40 -15.77
N LEU A 46 12.96 -6.76 -14.66
CA LEU A 46 11.63 -6.82 -14.05
C LEU A 46 10.75 -5.60 -14.39
N LYS A 47 11.29 -4.62 -15.13
CA LYS A 47 10.64 -3.34 -15.36
C LYS A 47 9.22 -3.48 -15.91
N VAL A 48 8.34 -2.56 -15.51
CA VAL A 48 7.02 -2.37 -16.12
C VAL A 48 7.21 -1.76 -17.51
N ARG A 49 6.60 -2.39 -18.53
CA ARG A 49 6.73 -2.01 -19.94
C ARG A 49 5.42 -1.55 -20.58
N GLY A 50 4.32 -1.62 -19.84
CA GLY A 50 2.98 -1.34 -20.35
C GLY A 50 1.89 -1.92 -19.46
N GLU A 51 0.64 -1.74 -19.88
CA GLU A 51 -0.58 -1.97 -19.09
C GLU A 51 -0.62 -3.33 -18.39
N LYS A 52 -0.46 -4.44 -19.13
CA LYS A 52 -0.52 -5.80 -18.56
C LYS A 52 0.53 -6.01 -17.46
N SER A 53 1.75 -5.50 -17.67
CA SER A 53 2.82 -5.61 -16.68
C SER A 53 2.59 -4.68 -15.48
N ALA A 54 1.98 -3.51 -15.70
CA ALA A 54 1.65 -2.55 -14.66
C ALA A 54 0.51 -3.06 -13.76
N LEU A 55 -0.56 -3.60 -14.36
CA LEU A 55 -1.65 -4.22 -13.61
C LEU A 55 -1.13 -5.37 -12.74
N ARG A 56 -0.33 -6.27 -13.33
CA ARG A 56 0.29 -7.36 -12.57
C ARG A 56 1.13 -6.82 -11.40
N PHE A 57 1.91 -5.76 -11.63
CA PHE A 57 2.70 -5.13 -10.59
C PHE A 57 1.83 -4.64 -9.43
N VAL A 58 0.82 -3.81 -9.72
CA VAL A 58 -0.09 -3.26 -8.71
C VAL A 58 -0.79 -4.38 -7.93
N ASN A 59 -1.22 -5.44 -8.61
CA ASN A 59 -1.86 -6.60 -7.96
C ASN A 59 -0.89 -7.37 -7.06
N GLU A 60 0.37 -7.55 -7.47
CA GLU A 60 1.40 -8.24 -6.67
C GLU A 60 1.78 -7.46 -5.39
N VAL A 61 1.92 -6.13 -5.49
CA VAL A 61 2.29 -5.28 -4.33
C VAL A 61 1.09 -4.84 -3.51
N GLY A 62 -0.13 -4.94 -4.05
CA GLY A 62 -1.39 -4.50 -3.44
C GLY A 62 -1.63 -2.99 -3.59
N PHE A 63 -0.62 -2.17 -3.36
CA PHE A 63 -0.66 -0.73 -3.59
C PHE A 63 0.72 -0.17 -3.91
N CYS A 64 0.75 0.96 -4.61
CA CYS A 64 1.99 1.71 -4.88
C CYS A 64 1.71 3.20 -5.02
N PHE A 65 2.72 4.02 -4.75
CA PHE A 65 2.69 5.41 -5.19
C PHE A 65 2.89 5.50 -6.71
N THR A 66 2.56 6.65 -7.30
CA THR A 66 2.68 6.82 -8.75
C THR A 66 4.07 7.32 -9.16
N LEU A 67 4.38 8.60 -8.95
CA LEU A 67 5.57 9.26 -9.50
C LEU A 67 6.78 9.33 -8.55
N SER A 68 6.58 9.10 -7.26
CA SER A 68 7.64 9.18 -6.24
C SER A 68 7.42 8.11 -5.17
N ASP A 69 8.47 7.72 -4.46
CA ASP A 69 8.38 6.91 -3.25
C ASP A 69 8.17 7.77 -1.98
N PHE A 70 8.28 9.10 -2.11
CA PHE A 70 8.23 10.07 -1.02
C PHE A 70 9.21 9.76 0.14
N GLY A 71 10.33 9.09 -0.16
CA GLY A 71 11.29 8.63 0.84
C GLY A 71 10.76 7.52 1.75
N LEU A 72 9.62 6.92 1.43
CA LEU A 72 9.03 5.82 2.18
C LEU A 72 9.38 4.48 1.51
N PRO A 73 9.58 3.40 2.29
CA PRO A 73 9.77 2.05 1.76
C PRO A 73 8.45 1.44 1.25
N VAL A 74 7.83 2.10 0.27
CA VAL A 74 6.60 1.71 -0.42
C VAL A 74 6.90 1.63 -1.91
N ALA A 75 6.27 0.68 -2.61
CA ALA A 75 6.42 0.52 -4.04
C ALA A 75 6.03 1.82 -4.79
N SER A 76 6.68 2.10 -5.93
CA SER A 76 6.38 3.22 -6.81
C SER A 76 6.26 2.74 -8.25
N LEU A 77 5.20 3.13 -8.95
CA LEU A 77 5.00 2.79 -10.36
C LEU A 77 6.14 3.36 -11.22
N TYR A 78 6.55 4.61 -11.00
CA TYR A 78 7.66 5.23 -11.72
C TYR A 78 8.96 4.44 -11.55
N MET A 79 9.32 4.08 -10.32
CA MET A 79 10.52 3.25 -10.08
C MET A 79 10.43 1.89 -10.77
N ALA A 80 9.25 1.27 -10.77
CA ALA A 80 9.02 0.00 -11.45
C ALA A 80 9.09 0.13 -12.97
N VAL A 81 8.66 1.26 -13.55
CA VAL A 81 8.84 1.59 -14.97
C VAL A 81 10.31 1.79 -15.30
N CYS A 82 11.03 2.56 -14.49
CA CYS A 82 12.46 2.80 -14.66
C CYS A 82 13.31 1.54 -14.46
N GLY A 83 12.81 0.55 -13.71
CA GLY A 83 13.53 -0.69 -13.41
C GLY A 83 14.81 -0.46 -12.61
N ARG A 84 14.86 0.57 -11.75
CA ARG A 84 16.05 0.94 -10.98
C ARG A 84 15.68 1.52 -9.62
N ARG A 85 16.55 1.31 -8.63
CA ARG A 85 16.28 1.68 -7.23
C ARG A 85 16.22 3.18 -6.99
N HIS A 86 17.07 3.95 -7.66
CA HIS A 86 17.18 5.39 -7.49
C HIS A 86 17.19 6.08 -8.86
N PRO A 87 16.04 6.15 -9.56
CA PRO A 87 15.96 6.87 -10.82
C PRO A 87 16.19 8.36 -10.57
N ARG A 88 17.05 8.98 -11.38
CA ARG A 88 17.21 10.43 -11.39
C ARG A 88 15.98 11.05 -12.06
N TRP A 89 15.40 12.05 -11.43
CA TRP A 89 14.31 12.81 -12.03
C TRP A 89 14.79 13.52 -13.32
N PRO A 90 14.06 13.40 -14.44
CA PRO A 90 14.46 14.02 -15.69
C PRO A 90 14.27 15.55 -15.64
N LYS A 91 15.10 16.29 -16.39
CA LYS A 91 14.98 17.76 -16.50
C LYS A 91 13.75 18.19 -17.31
N HIS A 92 13.42 17.44 -18.36
CA HIS A 92 12.27 17.71 -19.24
C HIS A 92 11.28 16.54 -19.14
N THR A 93 10.33 16.65 -18.21
CA THR A 93 9.38 15.57 -17.89
C THR A 93 8.43 15.22 -19.03
N HIS A 94 7.98 16.21 -19.80
CA HIS A 94 7.01 16.04 -20.89
C HIS A 94 7.51 15.21 -22.08
N HIS A 95 8.83 15.04 -22.22
CA HIS A 95 9.45 14.26 -23.30
C HIS A 95 10.18 13.01 -22.78
N ASP A 96 10.14 12.76 -21.47
CA ASP A 96 10.78 11.59 -20.90
C ASP A 96 9.90 10.35 -21.09
N PRO A 97 10.40 9.28 -21.72
CA PRO A 97 9.58 8.11 -22.04
C PRO A 97 9.11 7.33 -20.80
N GLU A 98 9.86 7.37 -19.69
CA GLU A 98 9.50 6.66 -18.46
C GLU A 98 8.43 7.43 -17.67
N ILE A 99 8.54 8.75 -17.62
CA ILE A 99 7.50 9.63 -17.07
C ILE A 99 6.23 9.54 -17.92
N GLY A 100 6.35 9.67 -19.25
CA GLY A 100 5.22 9.56 -20.18
C GLY A 100 4.48 8.23 -20.02
N LEU A 101 5.21 7.11 -19.98
CA LEU A 101 4.61 5.79 -19.72
C LEU A 101 3.97 5.72 -18.32
N THR A 102 4.59 6.31 -17.29
CA THR A 102 4.02 6.30 -15.94
C THR A 102 2.71 7.08 -15.85
N TRP A 103 2.61 8.24 -16.51
CA TRP A 103 1.38 9.01 -16.61
C TRP A 103 0.28 8.25 -17.36
N ASP A 104 0.61 7.72 -18.54
CA ASP A 104 -0.32 6.90 -19.31
C ASP A 104 -0.87 5.74 -18.48
N LEU A 105 -0.02 4.99 -17.79
CA LEU A 105 -0.44 3.86 -16.95
C LEU A 105 -1.26 4.29 -15.73
N LYS A 106 -0.90 5.41 -15.08
CA LYS A 106 -1.64 5.99 -13.94
C LYS A 106 -3.08 6.29 -14.33
N ASP A 107 -3.32 6.77 -15.55
CA ASP A 107 -4.65 7.20 -15.98
C ASP A 107 -5.41 6.08 -16.69
N ARG A 108 -4.74 5.28 -17.50
CA ARG A 108 -5.35 4.17 -18.25
C ARG A 108 -5.87 3.05 -17.35
N LEU A 109 -5.14 2.66 -16.30
CA LEU A 109 -5.56 1.55 -15.43
C LEU A 109 -6.85 1.86 -14.66
N PRO A 110 -7.01 3.03 -14.01
CA PRO A 110 -8.25 3.39 -13.33
C PRO A 110 -9.43 3.64 -14.26
N VAL A 111 -9.21 4.28 -15.43
CA VAL A 111 -10.26 4.48 -16.45
C VAL A 111 -10.87 3.15 -16.87
N LYS A 112 -10.04 2.11 -17.03
CA LYS A 112 -10.48 0.74 -17.35
C LYS A 112 -11.03 -0.04 -16.15
N ARG A 113 -11.16 0.58 -14.97
CA ARG A 113 -11.57 -0.08 -13.72
C ARG A 113 -10.71 -1.31 -13.39
N LEU A 114 -9.40 -1.24 -13.65
CA LEU A 114 -8.46 -2.33 -13.32
C LEU A 114 -7.76 -2.09 -11.99
N THR A 115 -7.69 -0.83 -11.55
CA THR A 115 -7.10 -0.37 -10.29
C THR A 115 -7.87 0.83 -9.77
N TYR A 116 -7.79 1.12 -8.48
CA TYR A 116 -8.23 2.40 -7.93
C TYR A 116 -7.06 3.40 -7.90
N TYR A 117 -7.34 4.68 -8.15
CA TYR A 117 -6.39 5.78 -7.99
C TYR A 117 -6.96 6.87 -7.08
N GLY A 118 -6.20 7.26 -6.04
CA GLY A 118 -6.60 8.30 -5.11
C GLY A 118 -5.52 8.67 -4.09
N LYS A 119 -5.90 9.33 -3.00
CA LYS A 119 -4.97 9.89 -2.01
C LYS A 119 -5.05 9.16 -0.66
N LEU A 120 -4.79 7.85 -0.63
CA LEU A 120 -5.05 7.04 0.57
C LEU A 120 -3.89 6.98 1.56
N LEU A 121 -2.65 6.93 1.08
CA LEU A 121 -1.48 6.79 1.95
C LEU A 121 -0.83 8.14 2.17
N LYS A 122 -0.93 8.67 3.40
CA LYS A 122 -0.39 9.99 3.78
C LYS A 122 -0.83 11.13 2.84
N GLY A 123 -2.02 11.00 2.25
CA GLY A 123 -2.56 11.95 1.27
C GLY A 123 -1.79 12.00 -0.06
N LYS A 124 -0.95 11.01 -0.35
CA LYS A 124 -0.13 10.95 -1.58
C LYS A 124 -0.86 10.19 -2.70
N PRO A 125 -0.60 10.52 -3.97
CA PRO A 125 -1.13 9.78 -5.12
C PRO A 125 -0.77 8.29 -5.07
N THR A 126 -1.80 7.44 -4.98
CA THR A 126 -1.67 6.00 -4.74
C THR A 126 -2.54 5.23 -5.73
N LEU A 127 -1.97 4.19 -6.34
CA LEU A 127 -2.70 3.14 -7.04
C LEU A 127 -2.91 1.96 -6.11
N VAL A 128 -4.10 1.36 -6.16
CA VAL A 128 -4.50 0.23 -5.32
C VAL A 128 -5.09 -0.86 -6.20
N SER A 129 -4.72 -2.11 -5.93
CA SER A 129 -5.34 -3.26 -6.58
C SER A 129 -6.79 -3.40 -6.14
N LEU A 130 -7.69 -3.75 -7.06
CA LEU A 130 -9.10 -3.89 -6.69
C LEU A 130 -9.34 -5.03 -5.70
N GLY A 131 -8.47 -6.04 -5.65
CA GLY A 131 -8.53 -7.09 -4.63
C GLY A 131 -8.18 -6.63 -3.22
N LEU A 132 -7.44 -5.52 -3.05
CA LEU A 132 -7.11 -4.95 -1.74
C LEU A 132 -7.96 -3.71 -1.39
N LEU A 133 -8.64 -3.13 -2.38
CA LEU A 133 -9.49 -1.96 -2.18
C LEU A 133 -10.56 -2.15 -1.08
N PRO A 134 -11.23 -3.33 -0.94
CA PRO A 134 -12.20 -3.54 0.14
C PRO A 134 -11.60 -3.30 1.53
N ALA A 135 -10.34 -3.67 1.76
CA ALA A 135 -9.67 -3.42 3.04
C ALA A 135 -9.43 -1.93 3.28
N PHE A 136 -9.11 -1.14 2.25
CA PHE A 136 -9.05 0.31 2.38
C PHE A 136 -10.42 0.92 2.65
N CYS A 137 -11.47 0.48 1.94
CA CYS A 137 -12.83 0.92 2.16
C CYS A 137 -13.27 0.60 3.60
N ALA A 138 -13.15 -0.64 4.06
CA ALA A 138 -13.51 -1.03 5.42
C ALA A 138 -12.73 -0.23 6.49
N LEU A 139 -11.44 0.04 6.24
CA LEU A 139 -10.63 0.83 7.16
C LEU A 139 -11.03 2.30 7.23
N ILE A 140 -11.37 2.93 6.11
CA ILE A 140 -11.59 4.38 6.01
C ILE A 140 -13.07 4.72 6.19
N ARG A 141 -13.94 3.92 5.58
CA ARG A 141 -15.40 4.07 5.58
C ARG A 141 -16.06 3.39 6.75
N ASP A 142 -15.42 2.47 7.44
CA ASP A 142 -15.97 1.86 8.67
C ASP A 142 -17.42 1.36 8.48
N GLY A 143 -17.66 0.61 7.39
CA GLY A 143 -18.97 0.06 7.04
C GLY A 143 -19.97 1.05 6.41
N LYS A 144 -19.61 2.31 6.18
CA LYS A 144 -20.50 3.33 5.59
C LYS A 144 -20.54 3.25 4.07
N GLY A 145 -21.75 3.21 3.49
CA GLY A 145 -22.01 3.48 2.07
C GLY A 145 -22.11 4.98 1.78
N SER A 146 -22.11 5.37 0.51
CA SER A 146 -22.16 6.79 0.09
C SER A 146 -23.35 7.56 0.64
N GLY A 147 -24.45 6.92 1.04
CA GLY A 147 -25.59 7.57 1.71
C GLY A 147 -25.36 7.94 3.18
N ASP A 148 -24.33 7.39 3.83
CA ASP A 148 -24.10 7.56 5.26
C ASP A 148 -23.19 8.76 5.61
N TYR A 149 -22.85 9.61 4.62
CA TYR A 149 -21.95 10.76 4.82
C TYR A 149 -22.43 11.71 5.92
N ILE A 150 -23.74 11.78 6.13
CA ILE A 150 -24.36 12.64 7.14
C ILE A 150 -23.88 12.30 8.57
N VAL A 151 -23.51 11.04 8.83
CA VAL A 151 -22.95 10.61 10.11
C VAL A 151 -21.59 11.27 10.35
N ASP A 152 -20.73 11.32 9.34
CA ASP A 152 -19.43 11.99 9.44
C ASP A 152 -19.55 13.49 9.56
N TYR A 153 -20.50 14.10 8.84
CA TYR A 153 -20.79 15.52 8.96
C TYR A 153 -21.24 15.89 10.38
N ARG A 154 -22.24 15.19 10.92
CA ARG A 154 -22.77 15.45 12.28
C ARG A 154 -21.72 15.25 13.38
N GLN A 155 -20.73 14.39 13.14
CA GLN A 155 -19.64 14.13 14.07
C GLN A 155 -18.41 15.03 13.84
N GLY A 156 -18.53 16.05 12.97
CA GLY A 156 -17.47 17.02 12.69
C GLY A 156 -16.28 16.46 11.92
N ARG A 157 -16.42 15.27 11.32
CA ARG A 157 -15.37 14.61 10.51
C ARG A 157 -15.42 14.94 9.03
N MET A 158 -16.51 15.55 8.58
CA MET A 158 -16.68 16.01 7.20
C MET A 158 -17.02 17.48 7.17
N SER A 159 -16.42 18.23 6.25
CA SER A 159 -16.68 19.66 6.08
C SER A 159 -17.99 19.91 5.32
N ARG A 160 -18.60 21.08 5.54
CA ARG A 160 -19.81 21.48 4.81
C ARG A 160 -19.59 21.54 3.29
N ALA A 161 -18.40 21.97 2.87
CA ALA A 161 -18.01 21.99 1.45
C ALA A 161 -17.96 20.58 0.85
N ALA A 162 -17.42 19.61 1.59
CA ALA A 162 -17.40 18.20 1.17
C ALA A 162 -18.82 17.61 1.08
N VAL A 163 -19.71 17.93 2.03
CA VAL A 163 -21.12 17.53 1.97
C VAL A 163 -21.80 18.09 0.72
N ALA A 164 -21.66 19.39 0.43
CA ALA A 164 -22.29 20.00 -0.75
C ALA A 164 -21.82 19.34 -2.06
N ILE A 165 -20.54 18.95 -2.14
CA ILE A 165 -20.00 18.22 -3.30
C ILE A 165 -20.61 16.81 -3.39
N LEU A 166 -20.77 16.11 -2.26
CA LEU A 166 -21.40 14.79 -2.25
C LEU A 166 -22.88 14.85 -2.63
N GLU A 167 -23.63 15.81 -2.10
CA GLU A 167 -25.03 16.03 -2.46
C GLU A 167 -25.17 16.29 -3.97
N ALA A 168 -24.33 17.17 -4.53
CA ALA A 168 -24.33 17.42 -5.97
C ALA A 168 -24.04 16.16 -6.81
N LEU A 169 -23.14 15.27 -6.33
CA LEU A 169 -22.85 13.99 -7.01
C LEU A 169 -23.95 12.95 -6.80
N HIS A 170 -24.66 12.96 -5.67
CA HIS A 170 -25.85 12.11 -5.47
C HIS A 170 -26.99 12.53 -6.39
N ASP A 171 -27.17 13.84 -6.60
CA ASP A 171 -28.20 14.39 -7.49
C ASP A 171 -27.89 14.13 -8.97
N ALA A 172 -26.63 14.29 -9.36
CA ALA A 172 -26.18 14.06 -10.72
C ALA A 172 -24.75 13.49 -10.73
N SER A 173 -24.60 12.27 -11.23
CA SER A 173 -23.29 11.64 -11.41
C SER A 173 -23.19 10.94 -12.77
N PRO A 174 -22.01 10.95 -13.42
CA PRO A 174 -20.78 11.63 -13.04
C PRO A 174 -20.74 13.12 -13.47
N LEU A 175 -19.99 13.96 -12.75
CA LEU A 175 -19.83 15.39 -13.06
C LEU A 175 -18.39 15.75 -13.43
N ALA A 176 -18.24 16.64 -14.42
CA ALA A 176 -16.96 17.28 -14.72
C ALA A 176 -16.64 18.34 -13.64
N THR A 177 -15.35 18.58 -13.37
CA THR A 177 -14.92 19.60 -12.38
C THR A 177 -15.60 20.97 -12.58
N PRO A 178 -15.73 21.53 -13.81
CA PRO A 178 -16.42 22.81 -14.00
C PRO A 178 -17.90 22.77 -13.60
N ASP A 179 -18.61 21.70 -13.92
CA ASP A 179 -20.02 21.52 -13.58
C ASP A 179 -20.20 21.29 -12.09
N LEU A 180 -19.31 20.53 -11.46
CA LEU A 180 -19.33 20.30 -10.02
C LEU A 180 -19.09 21.61 -9.26
N ARG A 181 -18.12 22.43 -9.70
CA ARG A 181 -17.90 23.79 -9.15
C ARG A 181 -19.11 24.68 -9.31
N LYS A 182 -19.83 24.58 -10.43
CA LYS A 182 -21.08 25.31 -10.67
C LYS A 182 -22.18 24.85 -9.72
N ALA A 183 -22.38 23.54 -9.55
CA ALA A 183 -23.40 22.97 -8.70
C ALA A 183 -23.26 23.39 -7.23
N VAL A 184 -22.03 23.51 -6.72
CA VAL A 184 -21.76 23.90 -5.33
C VAL A 184 -21.42 25.38 -5.12
N MET A 185 -21.67 26.21 -6.14
CA MET A 185 -21.40 27.67 -6.10
C MET A 185 -19.94 28.00 -5.72
N MET A 186 -18.97 27.26 -6.27
CA MET A 186 -17.51 27.42 -6.08
C MET A 186 -16.77 27.63 -7.41
N ARG A 187 -17.38 28.40 -8.33
CA ARG A 187 -16.73 28.79 -9.59
C ARG A 187 -15.71 29.92 -9.40
N ASP A 188 -15.94 30.77 -8.40
CA ASP A 188 -15.10 31.93 -8.16
C ASP A 188 -13.68 31.51 -7.75
N PRO A 189 -12.63 32.18 -8.26
CA PRO A 189 -11.24 31.85 -7.94
C PRO A 189 -10.94 31.83 -6.44
N ASP A 190 -11.56 32.73 -5.67
CA ASP A 190 -11.38 32.83 -4.22
C ASP A 190 -11.86 31.59 -3.45
N ARG A 191 -12.76 30.81 -4.07
CA ARG A 191 -13.26 29.53 -3.53
C ARG A 191 -12.49 28.31 -4.04
N GLY A 192 -11.47 28.52 -4.87
CA GLY A 192 -10.60 27.48 -5.42
C GLY A 192 -9.99 26.58 -4.33
N ALA A 193 -9.36 27.20 -3.34
CA ALA A 193 -8.69 26.49 -2.24
C ALA A 193 -9.66 25.73 -1.32
N GLU A 194 -10.89 26.22 -1.16
CA GLU A 194 -11.92 25.51 -0.39
C GLU A 194 -12.38 24.25 -1.13
N PHE A 195 -12.68 24.38 -2.42
CA PHE A 195 -13.06 23.26 -3.28
C PHE A 195 -11.97 22.19 -3.31
N ASP A 196 -10.70 22.58 -3.51
CA ASP A 196 -9.59 21.62 -3.59
C ASP A 196 -9.37 20.87 -2.27
N ARG A 197 -9.58 21.54 -1.13
CA ARG A 197 -9.54 20.90 0.20
C ARG A 197 -10.68 19.90 0.36
N ALA A 198 -11.90 20.27 -0.02
CA ALA A 198 -13.06 19.38 0.05
C ALA A 198 -12.90 18.16 -0.88
N MET A 199 -12.41 18.35 -2.11
CA MET A 199 -12.10 17.25 -3.02
C MET A 199 -11.00 16.33 -2.47
N ALA A 200 -9.98 16.87 -1.82
CA ALA A 200 -8.93 16.07 -1.19
C ALA A 200 -9.45 15.31 0.04
N GLU A 201 -10.35 15.91 0.82
CA GLU A 201 -11.05 15.28 1.94
C GLU A 201 -11.88 14.09 1.46
N LEU A 202 -12.75 14.30 0.47
CA LEU A 202 -13.61 13.25 -0.10
C LEU A 202 -12.81 12.10 -0.74
N GLN A 203 -11.70 12.40 -1.44
CA GLN A 203 -10.80 11.37 -1.99
C GLN A 203 -10.10 10.55 -0.90
N ARG A 204 -9.66 11.19 0.20
CA ARG A 204 -9.04 10.49 1.34
C ARG A 204 -10.06 9.64 2.08
N GLY A 205 -11.30 10.11 2.14
CA GLY A 205 -12.42 9.42 2.75
C GLY A 205 -13.05 8.36 1.86
N LEU A 206 -12.54 8.09 0.64
CA LEU A 206 -13.12 7.13 -0.31
C LEU A 206 -14.61 7.39 -0.59
N TRP A 207 -15.02 8.65 -0.68
CA TRP A 207 -16.40 9.03 -1.03
C TRP A 207 -16.58 9.23 -2.53
N ILE A 208 -15.55 9.78 -3.17
CA ILE A 208 -15.55 10.08 -4.60
C ILE A 208 -14.34 9.45 -5.26
N VAL A 209 -14.42 9.31 -6.58
CA VAL A 209 -13.33 8.81 -7.41
C VAL A 209 -13.19 9.64 -8.67
N LYS A 210 -11.94 9.83 -9.12
CA LYS A 210 -11.64 10.40 -10.43
C LYS A 210 -11.86 9.31 -11.48
N VAL A 211 -12.88 9.47 -12.31
CA VAL A 211 -13.24 8.51 -13.36
C VAL A 211 -12.29 8.60 -14.55
N GLU A 212 -12.04 9.82 -15.04
CA GLU A 212 -11.18 10.07 -16.19
C GLU A 212 -10.55 11.47 -16.17
N GLU A 213 -9.54 11.65 -17.00
CA GLU A 213 -8.96 12.94 -17.37
C GLU A 213 -9.34 13.23 -18.83
N VAL A 214 -10.00 14.34 -19.10
CA VAL A 214 -10.44 14.74 -20.44
C VAL A 214 -9.63 15.96 -20.89
N TYR A 215 -9.23 15.97 -22.17
CA TYR A 215 -8.34 16.98 -22.77
C TYR A 215 -8.97 17.65 -24.00
N ASP A 216 -10.30 17.81 -24.05
CA ASP A 216 -11.00 18.36 -25.22
C ASP A 216 -12.25 19.17 -24.82
N PRO A 217 -12.36 20.48 -25.16
CA PRO A 217 -11.28 21.36 -25.66
C PRO A 217 -10.28 21.77 -24.56
N ASP A 218 -10.72 21.73 -23.30
CA ASP A 218 -9.94 22.08 -22.12
C ASP A 218 -9.68 20.86 -21.23
N PHE A 219 -8.64 20.93 -20.40
CA PHE A 219 -8.35 19.89 -19.42
C PHE A 219 -9.33 19.93 -18.24
N TYR A 220 -10.00 18.80 -17.97
CA TYR A 220 -10.79 18.64 -16.77
C TYR A 220 -10.81 17.18 -16.27
N TYR A 221 -11.21 17.03 -15.01
CA TYR A 221 -11.48 15.73 -14.41
C TYR A 221 -12.97 15.46 -14.38
N ARG A 222 -13.33 14.18 -14.53
CA ARG A 222 -14.68 13.70 -14.25
C ARG A 222 -14.69 12.93 -12.92
N TRP A 223 -15.70 13.20 -12.10
CA TRP A 223 -15.85 12.65 -10.75
C TRP A 223 -17.16 11.91 -10.63
N ASP A 224 -17.14 10.83 -9.84
CA ASP A 224 -18.31 10.02 -9.51
C ASP A 224 -18.21 9.61 -8.03
N LEU A 225 -19.31 9.11 -7.48
CA LEU A 225 -19.31 8.39 -6.23
C LEU A 225 -18.53 7.09 -6.39
N LEU A 226 -17.73 6.73 -5.38
CA LEU A 226 -16.98 5.47 -5.42
C LEU A 226 -17.92 4.26 -5.56
N ASP A 227 -19.05 4.32 -4.87
CA ASP A 227 -20.11 3.32 -4.85
C ASP A 227 -20.70 3.04 -6.24
N ASN A 228 -20.83 4.07 -7.08
CA ASN A 228 -21.30 3.92 -8.47
C ASN A 228 -20.21 3.32 -9.37
N TRP A 229 -18.97 3.80 -9.19
CA TRP A 229 -17.86 3.45 -10.06
C TRP A 229 -17.32 2.03 -9.81
N LEU A 230 -17.25 1.64 -8.54
CA LEU A 230 -16.71 0.36 -8.04
C LEU A 230 -17.63 -0.24 -6.97
N PRO A 231 -18.88 -0.63 -7.31
CA PRO A 231 -19.84 -1.17 -6.34
C PRO A 231 -19.32 -2.43 -5.66
N GLY A 232 -18.78 -3.39 -6.42
CA GLY A 232 -18.29 -4.67 -5.86
C GLY A 232 -17.26 -4.50 -4.75
N PRO A 233 -16.17 -3.73 -4.93
CA PRO A 233 -15.22 -3.47 -3.84
C PRO A 233 -15.81 -2.75 -2.62
N VAL A 234 -16.81 -1.88 -2.80
CA VAL A 234 -17.50 -1.20 -1.69
C VAL A 234 -18.39 -2.18 -0.95
N GLU A 235 -19.22 -2.96 -1.65
CA GLU A 235 -20.08 -4.01 -1.07
C GLU A 235 -19.25 -5.02 -0.28
N ALA A 236 -18.16 -5.51 -0.86
CA ALA A 236 -17.24 -6.45 -0.20
C ALA A 236 -16.57 -5.87 1.06
N SER A 237 -16.61 -4.55 1.26
CA SER A 237 -16.05 -3.89 2.43
C SER A 237 -17.04 -3.73 3.59
N LEU A 238 -18.35 -3.83 3.34
CA LEU A 238 -19.39 -3.59 4.36
C LEU A 238 -19.33 -4.63 5.48
N ASP A 239 -19.13 -5.90 5.12
CA ASP A 239 -19.04 -7.01 6.07
C ASP A 239 -17.59 -7.31 6.51
N LEU A 240 -16.60 -6.56 6.01
CA LEU A 240 -15.20 -6.80 6.32
C LEU A 240 -14.84 -6.14 7.66
N PRO A 241 -14.55 -6.91 8.72
CA PRO A 241 -14.26 -6.32 10.02
C PRO A 241 -13.00 -5.45 9.94
N ARG A 242 -13.05 -4.27 10.58
CA ARG A 242 -11.93 -3.32 10.60
C ARG A 242 -10.58 -3.96 10.96
N GLY A 243 -10.56 -4.84 11.96
CA GLY A 243 -9.34 -5.55 12.36
C GLY A 243 -8.77 -6.47 11.27
N GLU A 244 -9.66 -7.14 10.51
CA GLU A 244 -9.28 -7.97 9.36
C GLU A 244 -8.77 -7.10 8.21
N ALA A 245 -9.40 -5.94 7.96
CA ALA A 245 -8.93 -4.98 6.98
C ALA A 245 -7.49 -4.49 7.29
N VAL A 246 -7.21 -4.12 8.55
CA VAL A 246 -5.84 -3.76 8.99
C VAL A 246 -4.88 -4.93 8.79
N ARG A 247 -5.29 -6.17 9.11
CA ARG A 247 -4.48 -7.37 8.91
C ARG A 247 -4.11 -7.57 7.44
N GLN A 248 -5.07 -7.43 6.53
CA GLN A 248 -4.84 -7.57 5.09
C GLN A 248 -3.88 -6.50 4.55
N LEU A 249 -4.05 -5.24 4.96
CA LEU A 249 -3.18 -4.12 4.55
C LEU A 249 -1.75 -4.29 5.08
N VAL A 250 -1.60 -4.66 6.35
CA VAL A 250 -0.28 -4.96 6.95
C VAL A 250 0.39 -6.14 6.27
N ALA A 251 -0.36 -7.21 5.97
CA ALA A 251 0.17 -8.38 5.27
C ALA A 251 0.62 -8.02 3.83
N ALA A 252 -0.18 -7.26 3.08
CA ALA A 252 0.16 -6.81 1.74
C ALA A 252 1.45 -5.97 1.74
N TYR A 253 1.58 -5.05 2.70
CA TYR A 253 2.81 -4.28 2.89
C TYR A 253 4.01 -5.17 3.21
N LEU A 254 3.92 -6.04 4.22
CA LEU A 254 5.06 -6.85 4.67
C LEU A 254 5.51 -7.85 3.60
N ARG A 255 4.56 -8.43 2.85
CA ARG A 255 4.86 -9.33 1.72
C ARG A 255 5.71 -8.64 0.65
N SER A 256 5.43 -7.38 0.34
CA SER A 256 6.16 -6.65 -0.70
C SER A 256 7.44 -5.98 -0.15
N ALA A 257 7.38 -5.40 1.05
CA ALA A 257 8.49 -4.65 1.66
C ALA A 257 9.49 -5.52 2.45
N ALA A 258 9.22 -6.82 2.60
CA ALA A 258 9.97 -7.83 3.38
C ALA A 258 9.98 -7.62 4.89
N ALA A 259 10.16 -6.38 5.35
CA ALA A 259 10.26 -6.05 6.77
C ALA A 259 9.77 -4.64 7.05
N SER A 260 9.27 -4.43 8.28
CA SER A 260 8.82 -3.14 8.79
C SER A 260 8.96 -3.03 10.30
N GLN A 261 8.65 -1.84 10.81
CA GLN A 261 8.44 -1.60 12.24
C GLN A 261 6.96 -1.28 12.50
N PRO A 262 6.38 -1.71 13.63
CA PRO A 262 4.97 -1.46 13.95
C PRO A 262 4.59 0.04 13.89
N ARG A 263 5.45 0.92 14.40
CA ARG A 263 5.29 2.39 14.33
C ARG A 263 5.18 2.92 12.90
N PHE A 264 5.98 2.38 11.99
CA PHE A 264 5.90 2.77 10.59
C PHE A 264 4.56 2.35 9.98
N LEU A 265 4.10 1.13 10.25
CA LEU A 265 2.82 0.61 9.74
C LEU A 265 1.63 1.43 10.27
N ALA A 266 1.61 1.71 11.58
CA ALA A 266 0.59 2.54 12.21
C ALA A 266 0.53 3.93 11.57
N GLY A 267 1.70 4.53 11.36
CA GLY A 267 1.82 5.79 10.63
C GLY A 267 1.31 5.68 9.20
N LEU A 268 1.78 4.70 8.42
CA LEU A 268 1.47 4.55 7.00
C LEU A 268 -0.04 4.46 6.74
N PHE A 269 -0.73 3.62 7.51
CA PHE A 269 -2.17 3.40 7.38
C PHE A 269 -3.03 4.34 8.24
N SER A 270 -2.41 5.23 9.02
CA SER A 270 -3.09 6.17 9.93
C SER A 270 -4.03 5.46 10.92
N VAL A 271 -3.55 4.36 11.49
CA VAL A 271 -4.26 3.54 12.48
C VAL A 271 -3.55 3.59 13.83
N LYS A 272 -4.25 3.16 14.88
CA LYS A 272 -3.65 3.09 16.21
C LYS A 272 -2.65 1.94 16.31
N MET A 273 -1.72 2.04 17.26
CA MET A 273 -0.69 1.01 17.45
C MET A 273 -1.31 -0.35 17.81
N GLU A 274 -2.37 -0.35 18.60
CA GLU A 274 -3.04 -1.54 19.10
C GLU A 274 -3.67 -2.35 17.95
N GLU A 275 -4.18 -1.67 16.92
CA GLU A 275 -4.73 -2.30 15.71
C GLU A 275 -3.63 -3.02 14.93
N VAL A 276 -2.47 -2.37 14.77
CA VAL A 276 -1.29 -2.98 14.12
C VAL A 276 -0.79 -4.17 14.94
N GLU A 277 -0.65 -4.03 16.24
CA GLU A 277 -0.19 -5.11 17.12
C GLU A 277 -1.13 -6.33 17.10
N SER A 278 -2.45 -6.09 17.03
CA SER A 278 -3.44 -7.16 16.86
C SER A 278 -3.29 -7.88 15.51
N ALA A 279 -3.17 -7.12 14.42
CA ALA A 279 -2.90 -7.67 13.09
C ALA A 279 -1.60 -8.48 13.07
N LEU A 280 -0.52 -7.99 13.68
CA LEU A 280 0.76 -8.69 13.76
C LEU A 280 0.66 -9.98 14.58
N ARG A 281 -0.04 -9.99 15.73
CA ARG A 281 -0.26 -11.24 16.48
C ARG A 281 -0.99 -12.29 15.65
N SER A 282 -2.03 -11.88 14.91
CA SER A 282 -2.77 -12.79 14.02
C SER A 282 -1.88 -13.35 12.90
N LEU A 283 -1.07 -12.50 12.26
CA LEU A 283 -0.14 -12.94 11.20
C LEU A 283 0.97 -13.85 11.71
N GLU A 284 1.47 -13.61 12.92
CA GLU A 284 2.49 -14.45 13.56
C GLU A 284 1.91 -15.81 13.95
N ALA A 285 0.71 -15.85 14.53
CA ALA A 285 0.01 -17.10 14.82
C ALA A 285 -0.25 -17.93 13.55
N GLY A 286 -0.48 -17.27 12.42
CA GLY A 286 -0.58 -17.91 11.10
C GLY A 286 0.76 -18.26 10.43
N GLY A 287 1.90 -18.03 11.09
CA GLY A 287 3.24 -18.33 10.57
C GLY A 287 3.70 -17.45 9.40
N GLN A 288 2.99 -16.36 9.11
CA GLN A 288 3.26 -15.50 7.96
C GLN A 288 4.39 -14.50 8.21
N ILE A 289 4.69 -14.22 9.48
CA ILE A 289 5.70 -13.24 9.89
C ILE A 289 6.49 -13.77 11.11
N ARG A 290 7.62 -13.13 11.38
CA ARG A 290 8.34 -13.22 12.65
C ARG A 290 8.53 -11.83 13.22
N ARG A 291 8.21 -11.66 14.50
CA ARG A 291 8.39 -10.40 15.22
C ARG A 291 9.73 -10.34 15.96
N ASP A 292 10.07 -9.16 16.46
CA ASP A 292 11.24 -8.92 17.31
C ASP A 292 12.58 -9.38 16.71
N GLN A 293 12.67 -9.31 15.38
CA GLN A 293 13.86 -9.68 14.64
C GLN A 293 14.87 -8.53 14.64
N ARG A 294 16.16 -8.87 14.74
CA ARG A 294 17.26 -7.94 14.48
C ARG A 294 17.65 -8.03 13.01
N ILE A 295 17.73 -6.89 12.35
CA ILE A 295 18.23 -6.79 10.97
C ILE A 295 19.60 -6.14 11.00
N LYS A 296 20.64 -6.85 10.56
CA LYS A 296 22.01 -6.32 10.53
C LYS A 296 22.07 -5.06 9.65
N GLY A 297 22.50 -3.95 10.23
CA GLY A 297 22.57 -2.65 9.54
C GLY A 297 21.31 -1.79 9.63
N LEU A 298 20.32 -2.19 10.44
CA LEU A 298 19.15 -1.36 10.79
C LEU A 298 18.96 -1.31 12.31
N PRO A 299 18.58 -0.16 12.89
CA PRO A 299 18.34 -0.04 14.32
C PRO A 299 16.99 -0.66 14.73
N GLY A 300 16.86 -1.00 16.02
CA GLY A 300 15.60 -1.43 16.64
C GLY A 300 15.23 -2.89 16.38
N SER A 301 13.96 -3.20 16.66
CA SER A 301 13.33 -4.51 16.44
C SER A 301 12.39 -4.44 15.24
N TRP A 302 12.39 -5.49 14.43
CA TRP A 302 11.68 -5.53 13.15
C TRP A 302 10.69 -6.69 13.09
N VAL A 303 9.63 -6.47 12.32
CA VAL A 303 8.76 -7.53 11.83
C VAL A 303 9.26 -7.93 10.45
N VAL A 304 9.43 -9.23 10.22
CA VAL A 304 9.92 -9.79 8.95
C VAL A 304 8.91 -10.78 8.39
N TRP A 305 8.61 -10.68 7.09
CA TRP A 305 7.78 -11.63 6.37
C TRP A 305 8.44 -13.03 6.34
N GLY A 306 7.67 -14.09 6.59
CA GLY A 306 8.16 -15.45 6.86
C GLY A 306 9.12 -15.99 5.79
N ASN A 307 8.87 -15.68 4.51
CA ASN A 307 9.70 -16.15 3.40
C ASN A 307 10.93 -15.27 3.13
N ALA A 308 11.08 -14.12 3.80
CA ALA A 308 12.18 -13.18 3.55
C ALA A 308 13.57 -13.69 3.98
N THR A 309 13.65 -14.79 4.72
CA THR A 309 14.93 -15.46 5.07
C THR A 309 15.25 -16.69 4.24
N ALA A 310 14.38 -17.10 3.32
CA ALA A 310 14.51 -18.42 2.67
C ALA A 310 15.48 -18.46 1.47
N ASN A 311 16.24 -17.40 1.20
CA ASN A 311 17.12 -17.32 0.03
C ASN A 311 18.62 -17.39 0.41
N GLU A 312 19.01 -18.51 1.00
CA GLU A 312 20.38 -19.06 0.97
C GLU A 312 20.32 -20.57 0.66
N ARG A 313 19.58 -20.95 -0.39
CA ARG A 313 19.70 -22.31 -0.96
C ARG A 313 19.91 -22.24 -2.46
N LYS A 314 21.08 -22.77 -2.82
CA LYS A 314 21.72 -22.94 -4.13
C LYS A 314 22.40 -21.70 -4.70
#